data_AF-A0A921SPZ4-F1
#
_entry.id   AF-A0A921SPZ4-F1
#
_cell.length_a   1.000
_cell.length_b   1.000
_cell.length_c   1.000
_cell.angle_alpha   90.00
_cell.angle_beta   90.00
_cell.angle_gamma   90.00
#
_symmetry.space_group_name_H-M   'P 1'
#
loop_
_entity.id
_entity.type
_entity.pdbx_description
1 polymer ?
#
loop_
_entity_poly.entity_id
_entity_poly.type
_entity_poly.pdbx_seq_one_letter_code
_entity_poly.pdbx_strand_id
1 'polypeptide(L)' 'MQKSLSRALLVLDTAAGTALARALESPRAAVRAHAQATLRLRDDPDAGFAGALEEAKRALALGRRGVGS' A
#
# COMPACT_ATOMS: atom_id res chain seq x y z
N MET A 1 6.56 17.93 -26.96
CA MET A 1 5.74 16.69 -27.00
C MET A 1 4.60 16.83 -25.99
N GLN A 2 3.36 16.97 -26.43
CA GLN A 2 2.21 17.00 -25.53
C GLN A 2 1.68 15.57 -25.37
N LYS A 3 1.92 14.92 -24.22
CA LYS A 3 1.25 13.65 -23.92
C LYS A 3 -0.17 14.01 -23.48
N SER A 4 -1.18 13.48 -24.16
CA SER A 4 -2.57 13.66 -23.73
C SER A 4 -2.71 13.21 -22.27
N LEU A 5 -3.48 13.96 -21.49
CA LEU A 5 -3.71 13.70 -20.06
C LEU A 5 -4.07 12.22 -19.80
N SER A 6 -4.94 11.64 -20.64
CA SER A 6 -5.33 10.23 -20.56
C SER A 6 -4.14 9.27 -20.65
N ARG A 7 -3.16 9.52 -21.53
CA ARG A 7 -1.96 8.68 -21.64
C ARG A 7 -1.03 8.85 -20.45
N ALA A 8 -0.94 10.07 -19.90
CA ALA A 8 -0.17 10.32 -18.69
C ALA A 8 -0.77 9.57 -17.48
N LEU A 9 -2.10 9.54 -17.37
CA LEU A 9 -2.82 8.82 -16.32
C LEU A 9 -2.64 7.29 -16.44
N LEU A 10 -2.68 6.71 -17.64
CA LEU A 10 -2.40 5.28 -17.83
C LEU A 10 -0.95 4.89 -17.43
N VAL A 11 0.03 5.75 -17.74
CA VAL A 11 1.42 5.53 -17.32
C VAL A 11 1.57 5.66 -15.80
N LEU A 12 0.82 6.59 -15.18
CA LEU A 12 0.83 6.75 -13.73
C LEU A 12 0.23 5.51 -13.03
N ASP A 13 -0.84 4.95 -13.56
CA ASP A 13 -1.47 3.74 -13.02
C ASP A 13 -0.54 2.52 -13.07
N THR A 14 0.09 2.28 -14.21
CA THR A 14 1.10 1.21 -14.37
C THR A 14 2.33 1.39 -13.48
N ALA A 15 2.81 2.62 -13.31
CA ALA A 15 3.89 2.94 -12.39
C ALA A 15 3.49 2.68 -10.92
N ALA A 16 2.25 3.03 -10.55
CA ALA A 16 1.70 2.75 -9.22
C ALA A 16 1.60 1.24 -8.96
N GLY A 17 1.14 0.45 -9.93
CA GLY A 17 1.14 -1.01 -9.85
C GLY A 17 2.53 -1.61 -9.60
N THR A 18 3.55 -1.12 -10.32
CA THR A 18 4.94 -1.56 -10.14
C THR A 18 5.49 -1.21 -8.75
N ALA A 19 5.17 -0.01 -8.25
CA ALA A 19 5.58 0.41 -6.91
C ALA A 19 4.93 -0.45 -5.82
N LEU A 20 3.64 -0.79 -5.98
CA LEU A 20 2.92 -1.65 -5.04
C LEU A 20 3.47 -3.08 -5.02
N ALA A 21 3.79 -3.66 -6.18
CA ALA A 21 4.41 -4.98 -6.26
C ALA A 21 5.74 -5.02 -5.48
N ARG A 22 6.62 -4.03 -5.68
CA ARG A 22 7.88 -3.91 -4.92
C ARG A 22 7.65 -3.73 -3.43
N ALA A 23 6.62 -2.96 -3.04
CA ALA A 23 6.31 -2.72 -1.65
C ALA A 23 5.79 -3.98 -0.93
N LEU A 24 5.08 -4.87 -1.64
CA LEU A 24 4.66 -6.18 -1.12
C LEU A 24 5.84 -7.12 -0.83
N GLU A 25 6.93 -7.01 -1.59
CA GLU A 25 8.15 -7.80 -1.40
C GLU A 25 9.10 -7.21 -0.35
N SER A 26 8.77 -6.04 0.21
CA SER A 26 9.65 -5.35 1.15
C SER A 26 9.96 -6.19 2.38
N PRO A 27 11.22 -6.21 2.88
CA PRO A 27 11.57 -6.91 4.13
C PRO A 27 10.90 -6.28 5.35
N ARG A 28 10.48 -5.01 5.27
CA ARG A 28 9.80 -4.29 6.36
C ARG A 28 8.31 -4.63 6.38
N ALA A 29 7.86 -5.27 7.47
CA ALA A 29 6.46 -5.66 7.65
C ALA A 29 5.46 -4.49 7.51
N ALA A 30 5.81 -3.31 8.03
CA ALA A 30 4.98 -2.12 7.90
C ALA A 30 4.77 -1.67 6.44
N VAL A 31 5.79 -1.82 5.60
CA VAL A 31 5.71 -1.46 4.17
C VAL A 31 4.80 -2.45 3.42
N ARG A 32 4.91 -3.75 3.73
CA ARG A 32 4.00 -4.77 3.16
C ARG A 32 2.55 -4.55 3.57
N ALA A 33 2.32 -4.26 4.86
CA ALA A 33 0.98 -3.99 5.38
C ALA A 33 0.35 -2.76 4.71
N HIS A 34 1.14 -1.70 4.51
CA HIS A 34 0.69 -0.51 3.79
C HIS A 34 0.37 -0.82 2.32
N ALA A 35 1.21 -1.59 1.62
CA ALA A 35 0.96 -1.99 0.24
C ALA A 35 -0.35 -2.80 0.09
N GLN A 36 -0.64 -3.72 1.01
CA GLN A 36 -1.90 -4.47 1.04
C GLN A 36 -3.11 -3.56 1.28
N ALA A 37 -2.99 -2.59 2.17
CA ALA A 37 -4.02 -1.59 2.40
C ALA A 37 -4.32 -0.77 1.13
N THR A 38 -3.28 -0.29 0.44
CA THR A 38 -3.45 0.46 -0.81
C THR A 38 -4.06 -0.39 -1.93
N LEU A 39 -3.70 -1.67 -2.02
CA LEU A 39 -4.32 -2.59 -2.98
C LEU A 39 -5.82 -2.76 -2.71
N ARG A 40 -6.22 -2.95 -1.45
CA ARG A 40 -7.64 -3.01 -1.07
C ARG A 40 -8.39 -1.74 -1.43
N LEU A 41 -7.80 -0.56 -1.17
CA LEU A 41 -8.40 0.73 -1.54
C LEU A 41 -8.52 0.92 -3.06
N ARG A 42 -7.60 0.36 -3.85
CA ARG A 42 -7.68 0.42 -5.31
C ARG A 42 -8.82 -0.46 -5.84
N ASP A 43 -8.99 -1.65 -5.26
CA ASP A 43 -10.01 -2.61 -5.68
C ASP A 43 -11.41 -2.22 -5.18
N ASP A 44 -11.49 -1.59 -4.01
CA ASP A 44 -12.69 -1.00 -3.41
C ASP A 44 -12.37 0.41 -2.85
N PRO A 45 -12.59 1.47 -3.65
CA PRO A 45 -12.34 2.86 -3.24
C PRO A 45 -13.15 3.33 -2.03
N ASP A 46 -14.26 2.64 -1.76
CA ASP A 46 -15.16 2.94 -0.64
C ASP A 46 -14.79 2.13 0.62
N ALA A 47 -13.88 1.15 0.51
CA ALA A 47 -13.28 0.45 1.65
C ALA A 47 -12.41 1.43 2.46
N GLY A 48 -13.03 2.09 3.44
CA GLY A 48 -12.50 3.23 4.16
C GLY A 48 -11.05 3.08 4.67
N PHE A 49 -10.25 4.10 4.34
CA PHE A 49 -8.88 4.40 4.80
C PHE A 49 -8.66 4.20 6.32
N ALA A 50 -9.71 4.31 7.13
CA ALA A 50 -9.67 4.11 8.58
C ALA A 50 -9.38 2.66 8.99
N GLY A 51 -9.96 1.65 8.31
CA GLY A 51 -9.77 0.24 8.68
C GLY A 51 -8.35 -0.26 8.41
N ALA A 52 -7.80 0.14 7.28
CA ALA A 52 -6.42 -0.16 6.87
C ALA A 52 -5.37 0.46 7.80
N LEU A 53 -5.59 1.69 8.26
CA LEU A 53 -4.69 2.39 9.16
C LEU A 53 -4.66 1.75 10.56
N GLU A 54 -5.82 1.33 11.08
CA GLU A 54 -5.90 0.61 12.35
C GLU A 54 -5.22 -0.76 12.30
N GLU A 55 -5.28 -1.45 11.16
CA GLU A 55 -4.59 -2.74 10.97
C GLU A 55 -3.06 -2.57 10.89
N ALA A 56 -2.60 -1.51 10.21
CA ALA A 56 -1.18 -1.16 10.19
C ALA A 56 -0.65 -0.79 11.59
N LYS A 57 -1.44 -0.03 12.38
CA LYS A 57 -1.13 0.27 13.78
C LYS A 57 -1.07 -0.98 14.64
N ARG A 58 -2.01 -1.92 14.47
CA ARG A 58 -2.01 -3.23 15.17
C ARG A 58 -0.78 -4.06 14.83
N ALA A 59 -0.40 -4.15 13.55
CA ALA A 59 0.80 -4.87 13.11
C ALA A 59 2.08 -4.30 13.73
N LEU A 60 2.19 -2.96 13.81
CA LEU A 60 3.30 -2.28 14.49
C LEU A 60 3.33 -2.54 16.00
N ALA A 61 2.17 -2.54 16.65
CA ALA A 61 2.05 -2.82 18.09
C ALA A 61 2.45 -4.26 18.43
N LEU A 62 2.10 -5.23 17.57
CA LEU A 62 2.44 -6.65 17.73
C LEU A 62 3.93 -6.92 17.47
N GLY A 63 4.54 -6.28 16.47
CA GLY A 63 5.98 -6.38 16.23
C GLY A 63 6.84 -5.83 17.36
N ARG A 64 6.33 -4.87 18.15
CA ARG A 64 7.00 -4.33 19.34
C ARG A 64 6.88 -5.23 20.58
N ARG A 65 5.96 -6.20 20.58
CA ARG A 65 5.74 -7.15 21.69
C ARG A 65 6.53 -8.46 21.54
N GLY A 66 7.16 -8.70 20.37
CA GLY A 66 7.93 -9.91 20.07
C GLY A 66 9.44 -9.83 20.34
N VAL A 67 9.94 -8.71 20.87
CA VAL A 67 11.33 -8.57 21.34
C VAL A 67 11.28 -8.28 22.84
N GLY A 68 11.15 -9.35 23.61
CA GLY A 68 11.02 -9.31 25.07
C GLY A 68 10.61 -10.69 25.56
N SER A 69 11.60 -11.57 25.67
CA SER A 69 11.53 -12.81 26.45
C SER A 69 11.13 -12.54 27.89
#